data_AF-A0A2G9UJ69-F1
#
_entry.id   AF-A0A2G9UJ69-F1
#
_cell.length_a   1.000
_cell.length_b   1.000
_cell.length_c   1.000
_cell.angle_alpha   90.00
_cell.angle_beta   90.00
_cell.angle_gamma   90.00
#
_symmetry.space_group_name_H-M   'P 1'
#
loop_
_entity.id
_entity.type
_entity.pdbx_description
1 polymer ?
#
loop_
_entity_poly.entity_id
_entity_poly.type
_entity_poly.pdbx_seq_one_letter_code
_entity_poly.pdbx_strand_id
1 'polypeptide(L)'
;LFQIDLDLPGDGQFYCIECERYFVDEKTRADHRKTKLHKNRVRSLKEVPYSIKEAEAAAGRGHYQHVTLKSKVNSEATVTPMQDDVVEETSS
;
A
#
# COMPACT_ATOMS: atom_id res chain seq x y z
N LEU A 1 5.02 10.02 -23.45
CA LEU A 1 5.72 8.88 -24.06
C LEU A 1 5.67 7.75 -23.04
N PHE A 2 5.07 6.61 -23.40
CA PHE A 2 5.15 5.43 -22.53
C PHE A 2 6.60 4.97 -22.51
N GLN A 3 7.27 5.12 -21.37
CA GLN A 3 8.68 4.81 -21.22
C GLN A 3 8.80 3.32 -20.96
N ILE A 4 9.34 2.60 -21.95
CA ILE A 4 9.73 1.20 -21.83
C ILE A 4 11.03 1.20 -21.04
N ASP A 5 11.04 0.53 -19.89
CA ASP A 5 12.19 0.49 -18.99
C ASP A 5 12.96 -0.81 -19.19
N LEU A 6 14.08 -0.71 -19.91
CA LEU A 6 14.91 -1.85 -20.30
C LEU A 6 15.71 -2.43 -19.12
N ASP A 7 15.75 -1.75 -17.97
CA ASP A 7 16.40 -2.26 -16.76
C ASP A 7 15.50 -3.23 -15.97
N LEU A 8 14.21 -3.26 -16.30
CA LEU A 8 13.21 -4.10 -15.65
C LEU A 8 12.92 -5.36 -16.47
N PRO A 9 12.64 -6.51 -15.82
CA PRO A 9 12.37 -7.75 -16.53
C PRO A 9 11.09 -7.62 -17.37
N GLY A 10 11.15 -8.12 -18.61
CA GLY A 10 10.06 -7.95 -19.58
C GLY A 10 9.88 -6.49 -20.04
N ASP A 11 10.96 -5.70 -19.99
CA ASP A 11 11.00 -4.28 -20.33
C ASP A 11 9.96 -3.43 -19.58
N GLY A 12 9.65 -3.83 -18.35
CA GLY A 12 8.63 -3.21 -17.50
C GLY A 12 7.18 -3.46 -17.95
N GLN A 13 6.94 -4.26 -18.99
CA GLN A 13 5.61 -4.44 -19.59
C GLN A 13 4.70 -5.36 -18.78
N PHE A 14 5.24 -6.42 -18.17
CA PHE A 14 4.46 -7.42 -17.44
C PHE A 14 4.52 -7.23 -15.93
N TYR A 15 3.85 -6.20 -15.43
CA TYR A 15 3.78 -5.87 -14.01
C TYR A 15 2.52 -6.40 -13.31
N CYS A 16 2.66 -6.85 -12.05
CA CYS A 16 1.55 -7.13 -11.15
C CYS A 16 1.48 -6.08 -10.04
N ILE A 17 0.37 -5.34 -10.01
CA ILE A 17 0.16 -4.23 -9.08
C ILE A 17 -0.03 -4.73 -7.65
N GLU A 18 -0.75 -5.83 -7.44
CA GLU A 18 -1.03 -6.31 -6.07
C GLU A 18 0.23 -6.82 -5.35
N CYS A 19 1.23 -7.29 -6.12
CA CYS A 19 2.44 -7.94 -5.61
C CYS A 19 3.73 -7.16 -5.88
N GLU A 20 3.64 -5.97 -6.50
CA GLU A 20 4.77 -5.09 -6.80
C GLU A 20 5.94 -5.81 -7.51
N ARG A 21 5.61 -6.65 -8.50
CA ARG A 21 6.59 -7.51 -9.16
C ARG A 21 6.47 -7.48 -10.68
N TYR A 22 7.62 -7.40 -11.34
CA TYR A 22 7.78 -7.50 -12.78
C TYR A 22 8.06 -8.94 -13.21
N PHE A 23 7.55 -9.32 -14.37
CA PHE A 23 7.69 -10.64 -14.98
C PHE A 23 8.26 -10.52 -16.39
N VAL A 24 8.91 -11.57 -16.86
CA VAL A 24 9.53 -11.61 -18.20
C VAL A 24 8.49 -11.78 -19.31
N ASP A 25 7.44 -12.58 -19.05
CA ASP A 25 6.40 -12.92 -20.02
C ASP A 25 4.98 -12.71 -19.47
N GLU A 26 4.03 -12.50 -20.38
CA GLU A 26 2.61 -12.45 -20.03
C GLU A 26 2.10 -13.76 -19.40
N LYS A 27 2.56 -14.92 -19.90
CA LYS A 27 2.14 -16.24 -19.40
C LYS A 27 2.50 -16.40 -17.92
N THR A 28 3.75 -16.06 -17.58
CA THR A 28 4.25 -16.12 -16.20
C THR A 28 3.50 -15.17 -15.28
N ARG A 29 3.17 -13.96 -15.75
CA ARG A 29 2.30 -13.03 -15.02
C ARG A 29 0.90 -13.61 -14.82
N ALA A 30 0.30 -14.20 -15.85
CA ALA A 30 -1.04 -14.79 -15.78
C ALA A 30 -1.09 -15.98 -14.81
N ASP A 31 -0.07 -16.81 -14.80
CA ASP A 31 0.04 -17.94 -13.87
C ASP A 31 0.30 -17.48 -12.44
N HIS A 32 1.11 -16.42 -12.25
CA HIS A 32 1.26 -15.75 -10.95
C HIS A 32 -0.08 -15.35 -10.34
N ARG A 33 -1.00 -14.75 -11.14
CA ARG A 33 -2.33 -14.34 -10.65
C ARG A 33 -3.20 -15.50 -10.17
N LYS A 34 -2.95 -16.72 -10.66
CA LYS A 34 -3.70 -17.93 -10.24
C LYS A 34 -3.16 -18.53 -8.93
N THR A 35 -1.92 -18.20 -8.55
CA THR A 35 -1.27 -18.75 -7.35
C THR A 35 -1.98 -18.36 -6.06
N LYS A 36 -1.78 -19.17 -5.01
CA LYS A 36 -2.32 -18.90 -3.67
C LYS A 36 -1.75 -17.62 -3.07
N LEU A 37 -0.46 -17.34 -3.30
CA LEU A 37 0.22 -16.15 -2.79
C LEU A 37 -0.48 -14.87 -3.26
N HIS A 38 -0.72 -14.77 -4.57
CA HIS A 38 -1.40 -13.63 -5.16
C HIS A 38 -2.82 -13.48 -4.63
N LYS A 39 -3.59 -14.57 -4.60
CA LYS A 39 -4.97 -14.55 -4.07
C LYS A 39 -5.04 -14.13 -2.60
N ASN A 40 -4.05 -14.51 -1.80
CA ASN A 40 -3.95 -14.07 -0.40
C ASN A 40 -3.62 -12.57 -0.33
N ARG A 41 -2.70 -12.08 -1.16
CA ARG A 41 -2.37 -10.65 -1.24
C ARG A 41 -3.59 -9.80 -1.61
N VAL A 42 -4.34 -10.21 -2.64
CA VAL A 42 -5.60 -9.56 -3.06
C VAL A 42 -6.63 -9.54 -1.93
N ARG A 43 -6.66 -10.56 -1.06
CA ARG A 43 -7.55 -10.56 0.13
C ARG A 43 -7.08 -9.56 1.17
N SER A 44 -5.79 -9.55 1.52
CA SER A 44 -5.25 -8.58 2.48
C SER A 44 -5.40 -7.12 2.02
N LEU A 45 -5.27 -6.85 0.71
CA LEU A 45 -5.47 -5.51 0.15
C LEU A 45 -6.94 -5.05 0.21
N LYS A 46 -7.89 -5.98 0.35
CA LYS A 46 -9.29 -5.65 0.58
C LYS A 46 -9.57 -5.31 2.04
N GLU A 47 -8.67 -5.59 2.96
CA GLU A 47 -8.85 -5.26 4.38
C GLU A 47 -8.36 -3.84 4.65
N VAL A 48 -8.89 -3.23 5.72
CA VAL A 48 -8.53 -1.86 6.06
C VAL A 48 -7.06 -1.83 6.45
N PRO A 49 -6.22 -0.96 5.85
CA PRO A 49 -4.83 -0.85 6.26
C PRO A 49 -4.76 -0.35 7.70
N TYR A 50 -3.89 -1.00 8.47
CA TYR A 50 -3.61 -0.63 9.86
C TYR A 50 -3.11 0.81 9.93
N SER A 51 -3.57 1.55 10.95
CA SER A 51 -3.20 2.96 11.14
C SER A 51 -2.69 3.20 12.56
N ILE A 52 -1.73 4.12 12.69
CA ILE A 52 -1.16 4.52 13.99
C ILE A 52 -2.26 5.01 14.95
N LYS A 53 -3.26 5.74 14.46
CA LYS A 53 -4.39 6.21 15.29
C LYS A 53 -5.17 5.06 15.94
N GLU A 54 -5.27 3.93 15.23
CA GLU A 54 -5.90 2.71 15.75
C GLU A 54 -5.03 2.08 16.86
N ALA A 55 -3.71 2.09 16.66
CA ALA A 55 -2.73 1.66 17.67
C ALA A 55 -2.85 2.48 18.96
N GLU A 56 -2.89 3.81 18.82
CA GLU A 56 -2.99 4.73 19.95
C GLU A 56 -4.31 4.55 20.70
N ALA A 57 -5.43 4.44 19.99
CA ALA A 57 -6.73 4.18 20.60
C ALA A 57 -6.74 2.86 21.38
N ALA A 58 -6.12 1.80 20.86
CA ALA A 58 -5.97 0.52 21.56
C ALA A 58 -5.05 0.63 22.80
N ALA A 59 -4.05 1.51 22.76
CA ALA A 59 -3.17 1.84 23.89
C ALA A 59 -3.83 2.79 24.92
N GLY A 60 -5.11 3.14 24.75
CA GLY A 60 -5.84 4.06 25.64
C GLY A 60 -5.60 5.55 25.35
N ARG A 61 -4.92 5.87 24.24
CA ARG A 61 -4.68 7.23 23.77
C ARG A 61 -5.64 7.53 22.61
N GLY A 62 -6.79 8.13 22.93
CA GLY A 62 -7.80 8.54 21.93
C GLY A 62 -9.10 7.73 21.99
N HIS A 63 -9.90 7.81 20.92
CA HIS A 63 -11.20 7.16 20.82
C HIS A 63 -11.22 6.12 19.69
N TYR A 64 -11.73 4.92 19.96
CA TYR A 64 -11.86 3.86 18.97
C TYR A 64 -12.99 4.19 17.98
N GLN A 65 -12.63 4.41 16.71
CA GLN A 65 -13.60 4.54 15.63
C GLN A 65 -13.62 3.24 14.82
N HIS A 66 -14.79 2.62 14.73
CA HIS A 66 -14.97 1.43 13.90
C HIS A 66 -14.88 1.82 12.42
N VAL A 67 -13.69 1.64 11.85
CA VAL A 67 -13.41 1.94 10.44
C VAL A 67 -13.82 0.76 9.56
N THR A 68 -14.71 1.02 8.62
CA THR A 68 -15.01 0.09 7.52
C THR A 68 -14.30 0.57 6.25
N LEU A 69 -14.07 -0.34 5.30
CA LEU A 69 -13.43 0.01 4.01
C LEU A 69 -14.16 1.15 3.29
N LYS A 70 -15.49 1.12 3.30
CA LYS A 70 -16.35 2.13 2.68
C LYS A 70 -16.24 3.50 3.36
N SER A 71 -15.97 3.54 4.67
CA SER A 71 -15.80 4.80 5.39
C SER A 71 -14.43 5.45 5.16
N LYS A 72 -13.38 4.67 4.83
CA LYS A 72 -12.05 5.23 4.50
C LYS A 72 -11.96 5.84 3.10
N VAL A 73 -12.51 5.17 2.07
CA VAL A 73 -12.49 5.68 0.68
C VAL A 73 -13.22 7.01 0.48
N ASN A 74 -14.16 7.37 1.37
CA ASN A 74 -14.82 8.69 1.33
C ASN A 74 -14.03 9.80 2.06
N SER A 75 -13.02 9.44 2.85
CA SER A 75 -12.24 10.37 3.69
C SER A 75 -10.84 10.67 3.17
N GLU A 76 -10.37 9.95 2.14
CA GLU A 76 -9.04 10.12 1.54
C GLU A 76 -8.93 11.30 0.53
N ALA A 77 -9.98 12.12 0.39
CA ALA A 77 -9.92 13.36 -0.39
C ALA A 77 -9.11 14.49 0.30
N THR A 78 -8.61 14.27 1.53
CA THR A 78 -7.68 15.19 2.18
C THR A 78 -6.42 14.43 2.61
N VAL A 79 -5.49 14.27 1.66
CA VAL A 79 -4.11 13.93 1.98
C VAL A 79 -3.54 15.10 2.78
N THR A 80 -3.35 14.89 4.08
CA THR A 80 -2.53 15.79 4.88
C THR A 80 -1.06 15.48 4.53
N PRO A 81 -0.24 16.50 4.23
CA PRO A 81 1.15 16.28 3.91
C PRO A 81 1.85 15.67 5.13
N MET A 82 2.67 14.67 4.85
CA MET A 82 3.63 14.08 5.77
C MET A 82 4.41 15.24 6.41
N GLN A 83 4.38 15.34 7.74
CA GLN A 83 5.23 16.28 8.45
C GLN A 83 6.61 15.63 8.54
N ASP A 84 7.47 16.01 7.61
CA ASP A 84 8.91 15.82 7.72
C ASP A 84 9.45 16.57 8.95
N ASP A 85 10.49 15.98 9.53
CA ASP A 85 11.17 16.27 10.78
C ASP A 85 11.53 17.75 11.06
N VAL A 86 11.34 18.20 12.31
CA VAL A 86 12.35 19.00 13.04
C VAL A 86 12.32 18.62 14.52
N VAL A 87 13.23 17.73 14.92
CA VAL A 87 13.73 17.66 16.30
C VAL A 87 14.71 18.83 16.45
N GLU A 88 14.30 19.89 17.15
CA GLU A 88 15.22 20.96 17.55
C GLU A 88 15.60 20.73 19.02
N GLU A 89 16.71 20.02 19.22
CA GLU A 89 17.47 20.17 20.45
C GLU A 89 18.00 21.60 20.50
N THR A 90 17.54 22.39 21.47
CA THR A 90 18.37 23.47 22.02
C THR A 90 18.38 23.37 23.54
N SER A 91 19.56 23.03 24.04
CA SER A 91 19.96 23.30 25.42
C SER A 91 19.79 24.78 25.74
N SER A 92 19.18 25.09 26.87
CA SER A 92 19.62 26.13 27.82
C SER A 92 18.89 25.95 29.15
#